data_AF-A0A6N7YGI6-F1
#
_entry.id   AF-A0A6N7YGI6-F1
#
_cell.length_a   1.000
_cell.length_b   1.000
_cell.length_c   1.000
_cell.angle_alpha   90.00
_cell.angle_beta   90.00
_cell.angle_gamma   90.00
#
_symmetry.space_group_name_H-M   'P 1'
#
loop_
_entity.id
_entity.type
_entity.pdbx_description
1 polymer ?
#
loop_
_entity_poly.entity_id
_entity_poly.type
_entity_poly.pdbx_seq_one_letter_code
_entity_poly.pdbx_strand_id
1 'polypeptide(L)'
;MTITDLDAVSVFRFPIFVDRAQAGDDPVSNVAITRLDSKGTEQFGDLWVELDAKIDGFTVEDSDFDSPAGYAVGLQSGSSTTDLAITNSRFVADNAFAIFAYPNSDTTDLRVEDSTFDGTRWAFVDHGGSAHDGLVLRDNRFEDVFQHVLDFVDATYTDAVIEDNDFINQRGDGLTTVWIRQPGTNNVVRNNVFRQDDGVFQNRWAIYSQANVAESADTGWSFTGNSVQGYKAAASGPIVALGNGRTRMERNTFDQNTRGTTSPIQSEAQSGWFVTNYGGRANSRIQTWRPTAAVLDPGVSVQLTVAPVTPPLGANTAPTTPVDVDVFWTADDNAEEYVGRIDDVSATTTVTLPTTKTGGNFRVQTQDAAGRSSQYSAPFQVGPDTSPPNPRP
;
A
#
# COMPACT_ATOMS: atom_id res chain seq x y z
N MET A 1 14.39 -30.94 4.96
CA MET A 1 13.92 -31.91 3.94
C MET A 1 13.64 -31.13 2.67
N THR A 2 14.09 -31.60 1.50
CA THR A 2 13.80 -30.92 0.22
C THR A 2 12.99 -31.83 -0.67
N ILE A 3 11.89 -31.31 -1.21
CA ILE A 3 11.02 -31.96 -2.19
C ILE A 3 11.08 -31.12 -3.47
N THR A 4 11.26 -31.79 -4.62
CA THR A 4 11.43 -31.13 -5.91
C THR A 4 10.65 -31.89 -6.97
N ASP A 5 10.06 -31.17 -7.94
CA ASP A 5 9.28 -31.75 -9.05
C ASP A 5 8.07 -32.56 -8.59
N LEU A 6 7.25 -31.96 -7.73
CA LEU A 6 6.03 -32.60 -7.24
C LEU A 6 4.85 -32.21 -8.13
N ASP A 7 4.39 -33.13 -8.97
CA ASP A 7 3.09 -33.05 -9.65
C ASP A 7 2.05 -33.75 -8.77
N ALA A 8 1.18 -32.97 -8.13
CA ALA A 8 0.22 -33.47 -7.16
C ALA A 8 -1.22 -33.12 -7.58
N VAL A 9 -1.85 -34.06 -8.27
CA VAL A 9 -3.30 -34.04 -8.46
C VAL A 9 -3.97 -34.78 -7.30
N SER A 10 -4.38 -34.04 -6.28
CA SER A 10 -5.08 -34.63 -5.14
C SER A 10 -6.60 -34.65 -5.36
N VAL A 11 -7.16 -35.86 -5.42
CA VAL A 11 -8.60 -36.14 -5.27
C VAL A 11 -9.05 -36.17 -3.79
N PHE A 12 -8.14 -35.97 -2.83
CA PHE A 12 -8.47 -35.90 -1.40
C PHE A 12 -7.69 -34.82 -0.63
N ARG A 13 -8.44 -33.82 -0.16
CA ARG A 13 -8.14 -32.75 0.80
C ARG A 13 -6.92 -31.84 0.58
N PHE A 14 -5.66 -32.32 0.51
CA PHE A 14 -4.48 -31.43 0.35
C PHE A 14 -3.25 -32.17 -0.21
N PRO A 15 -2.49 -31.59 -1.17
CA PRO A 15 -1.14 -32.02 -1.53
C PRO A 15 -0.14 -31.91 -0.36
N ILE A 16 -0.19 -30.80 0.39
CA ILE A 16 0.65 -30.60 1.57
C ILE A 16 -0.27 -30.34 2.77
N PHE A 17 -0.13 -31.20 3.78
CA PHE A 17 -0.91 -31.13 5.01
C PHE A 17 0.03 -31.24 6.21
N VAL A 18 0.03 -30.22 7.05
CA VAL A 18 0.70 -30.23 8.35
C VAL A 18 -0.36 -30.48 9.42
N ASP A 19 -0.37 -31.70 9.94
CA ASP A 19 -1.34 -32.19 10.92
C ASP A 19 -1.22 -31.45 12.26
N ARG A 20 -2.29 -31.48 13.04
CA ARG A 20 -2.38 -30.93 14.38
C ARG A 20 -1.23 -31.41 15.27
N ALA A 21 -0.57 -30.46 15.92
CA ALA A 21 0.42 -30.76 16.95
C ALA A 21 -0.25 -31.01 18.32
N GLN A 22 0.25 -31.97 19.08
CA GLN A 22 -0.09 -32.15 20.50
C GLN A 22 0.77 -31.23 21.38
N ALA A 23 0.33 -31.02 22.62
CA ALA A 23 1.09 -30.25 23.58
C ALA A 23 2.46 -30.90 23.85
N GLY A 24 3.53 -30.20 23.48
CA GLY A 24 4.91 -30.66 23.62
C GLY A 24 5.53 -31.19 22.32
N ASP A 25 4.78 -31.22 21.22
CA ASP A 25 5.33 -31.58 19.91
C ASP A 25 6.23 -30.47 19.37
N ASP A 26 7.31 -30.90 18.72
CA ASP A 26 8.23 -30.05 17.98
C ASP A 26 7.56 -29.56 16.67
N PRO A 27 7.91 -28.36 16.19
CA PRO A 27 7.42 -27.87 14.90
C PRO A 27 7.87 -28.76 13.73
N VAL A 28 7.08 -28.78 12.66
CA VAL A 28 7.54 -29.29 11.37
C VAL A 28 8.48 -28.25 10.77
N SER A 29 9.78 -28.56 10.78
CA SER A 29 10.80 -27.57 10.47
C SER A 29 11.65 -27.86 9.24
N ASN A 30 12.19 -26.80 8.64
CA ASN A 30 13.22 -26.86 7.59
C ASN A 30 12.78 -27.70 6.37
N VAL A 31 11.56 -27.47 5.91
CA VAL A 31 11.01 -28.13 4.72
C VAL A 31 11.06 -27.16 3.56
N ALA A 32 11.65 -27.59 2.44
CA ALA A 32 11.68 -26.83 1.20
C ALA A 32 10.97 -27.62 0.10
N ILE A 33 10.03 -26.97 -0.57
CA ILE A 33 9.29 -27.50 -1.72
C ILE A 33 9.56 -26.60 -2.90
N THR A 34 9.94 -27.20 -4.02
CA THR A 34 10.31 -26.48 -5.25
C THR A 34 9.58 -27.11 -6.42
N ARG A 35 9.02 -26.27 -7.30
CA ARG A 35 8.30 -26.74 -8.50
C ARG A 35 7.18 -27.72 -8.17
N LEU A 36 6.30 -27.30 -7.24
CA LEU A 36 5.01 -27.94 -7.01
C LEU A 36 4.03 -27.46 -8.08
N ASP A 37 3.45 -28.38 -8.85
CA ASP A 37 2.24 -28.12 -9.66
C ASP A 37 1.08 -28.75 -8.92
N SER A 38 0.24 -27.90 -8.33
CA SER A 38 -0.88 -28.31 -7.49
C SER A 38 -2.21 -27.93 -8.09
N LYS A 39 -3.14 -28.88 -8.06
CA LYS A 39 -4.53 -28.70 -8.49
C LYS A 39 -5.48 -29.16 -7.41
N GLY A 40 -5.69 -28.31 -6.40
CA GLY A 40 -6.63 -28.56 -5.31
C GLY A 40 -8.06 -28.73 -5.82
N THR A 41 -8.64 -29.93 -5.70
CA THR A 41 -10.02 -30.18 -6.11
C THR A 41 -11.03 -30.05 -4.94
N GLU A 42 -11.90 -29.06 -5.08
CA GLU A 42 -13.25 -28.88 -4.50
C GLU A 42 -13.47 -28.45 -3.05
N GLN A 43 -12.57 -28.58 -2.06
CA GLN A 43 -12.94 -28.14 -0.69
C GLN A 43 -11.86 -27.52 0.19
N PHE A 44 -10.63 -27.98 0.12
CA PHE A 44 -9.58 -27.58 1.03
C PHE A 44 -8.24 -27.61 0.26
N GLY A 45 -7.35 -26.67 0.53
CA GLY A 45 -6.36 -26.14 -0.40
C GLY A 45 -5.16 -26.97 -0.84
N ASP A 46 -4.10 -26.27 -1.27
CA ASP A 46 -2.85 -26.88 -1.73
C ASP A 46 -1.86 -27.11 -0.58
N LEU A 47 -1.69 -26.10 0.28
CA LEU A 47 -0.95 -26.15 1.54
C LEU A 47 -1.89 -25.83 2.70
N TRP A 48 -1.98 -26.75 3.66
CA TRP A 48 -2.79 -26.56 4.85
C TRP A 48 -2.02 -26.81 6.13
N VAL A 49 -2.04 -25.81 7.01
CA VAL A 49 -1.51 -25.89 8.37
C VAL A 49 -2.69 -26.03 9.32
N GLU A 50 -2.86 -27.21 9.91
CA GLU A 50 -4.03 -27.53 10.71
C GLU A 50 -4.03 -26.84 12.09
N LEU A 51 -5.17 -26.89 12.77
CA LEU A 51 -5.39 -26.39 14.13
C LEU A 51 -4.29 -26.84 15.09
N ASP A 52 -3.71 -25.87 15.81
CA ASP A 52 -2.61 -26.02 16.76
C ASP A 52 -1.28 -26.51 16.13
N ALA A 53 -1.21 -26.70 14.81
CA ALA A 53 0.02 -27.10 14.12
C ALA A 53 1.06 -25.97 14.14
N LYS A 54 2.33 -26.39 14.09
CA LYS A 54 3.48 -25.48 14.14
C LYS A 54 4.41 -25.76 12.98
N ILE A 55 4.73 -24.72 12.21
CA ILE A 55 5.76 -24.79 11.17
C ILE A 55 6.87 -23.77 11.45
N ASP A 56 8.10 -24.12 11.10
CA ASP A 56 9.28 -23.30 11.30
C ASP A 56 10.29 -23.48 10.16
N GLY A 57 10.50 -22.45 9.35
CA GLY A 57 11.41 -22.50 8.20
C GLY A 57 10.88 -23.38 7.07
N PHE A 58 9.65 -23.11 6.65
CA PHE A 58 8.99 -23.80 5.54
C PHE A 58 9.08 -22.94 4.28
N THR A 59 9.64 -23.45 3.18
CA THR A 59 9.76 -22.69 1.93
C THR A 59 9.03 -23.38 0.79
N VAL A 60 8.28 -22.61 0.01
CA VAL A 60 7.71 -23.04 -1.28
C VAL A 60 8.20 -22.10 -2.37
N GLU A 61 8.78 -22.63 -3.42
CA GLU A 61 9.41 -21.83 -4.49
C GLU A 61 9.05 -22.39 -5.87
N ASP A 62 9.01 -21.51 -6.88
CA ASP A 62 8.81 -21.86 -8.29
C ASP A 62 7.58 -22.74 -8.53
N SER A 63 6.48 -22.51 -7.79
CA SER A 63 5.34 -23.42 -7.74
C SER A 63 4.07 -22.81 -8.35
N ASP A 64 3.20 -23.64 -8.92
CA ASP A 64 1.89 -23.23 -9.46
C ASP A 64 0.77 -23.82 -8.58
N PHE A 65 -0.08 -22.94 -8.09
CA PHE A 65 -1.24 -23.24 -7.26
C PHE A 65 -2.51 -22.92 -8.05
N ASP A 66 -3.06 -23.93 -8.72
CA ASP A 66 -4.30 -23.83 -9.50
C ASP A 66 -5.46 -24.43 -8.69
N SER A 67 -6.00 -23.64 -7.78
CA SER A 67 -7.03 -24.01 -6.82
C SER A 67 -8.38 -23.38 -7.17
N PRO A 68 -9.19 -24.00 -8.07
CA PRO A 68 -10.44 -23.42 -8.56
C PRO A 68 -11.53 -23.29 -7.48
N ALA A 69 -11.42 -24.00 -6.36
CA ALA A 69 -12.37 -23.96 -5.25
C ALA A 69 -11.66 -24.21 -3.90
N GLY A 70 -11.75 -23.25 -2.97
CA GLY A 70 -11.16 -23.34 -1.63
C GLY A 70 -10.16 -22.24 -1.32
N TYR A 71 -8.94 -22.62 -0.97
CA TYR A 71 -7.80 -21.73 -0.74
C TYR A 71 -6.53 -22.36 -1.32
N ALA A 72 -5.50 -21.62 -1.77
CA ALA A 72 -4.22 -22.26 -2.14
C ALA A 72 -3.41 -22.58 -0.88
N VAL A 73 -3.31 -21.62 0.04
CA VAL A 73 -2.66 -21.76 1.34
C VAL A 73 -3.65 -21.40 2.43
N GLY A 74 -3.87 -22.30 3.38
CA GLY A 74 -4.70 -22.04 4.54
C GLY A 74 -3.95 -22.28 5.84
N LEU A 75 -3.98 -21.26 6.70
CA LEU A 75 -3.46 -21.32 8.07
C LEU A 75 -4.66 -21.40 9.00
N GLN A 76 -4.92 -22.57 9.57
CA GLN A 76 -6.10 -22.78 10.40
C GLN A 76 -5.97 -22.09 11.76
N SER A 77 -7.10 -21.78 12.40
CA SER A 77 -7.15 -21.20 13.74
C SER A 77 -6.23 -21.93 14.72
N GLY A 78 -5.51 -21.20 15.55
CA GLY A 78 -4.60 -21.75 16.56
C GLY A 78 -3.26 -22.24 16.01
N SER A 79 -3.06 -22.27 14.69
CA SER A 79 -1.75 -22.58 14.12
C SER A 79 -0.73 -21.48 14.42
N SER A 80 0.54 -21.86 14.47
CA SER A 80 1.66 -20.93 14.61
C SER A 80 2.68 -21.19 13.50
N THR A 81 2.95 -20.15 12.72
CA THR A 81 3.80 -20.25 11.53
C THR A 81 4.99 -19.32 11.67
N THR A 82 6.20 -19.87 11.68
CA THR A 82 7.45 -19.10 11.69
C THR A 82 8.23 -19.36 10.42
N ASP A 83 8.78 -18.29 9.82
CA ASP A 83 9.65 -18.38 8.63
C ASP A 83 9.01 -19.20 7.48
N LEU A 84 7.70 -19.02 7.23
CA LEU A 84 7.05 -19.52 6.01
C LEU A 84 7.36 -18.55 4.87
N ALA A 85 8.03 -19.03 3.83
CA ALA A 85 8.31 -18.25 2.63
C ALA A 85 7.67 -18.90 1.40
N ILE A 86 6.94 -18.11 0.62
CA ILE A 86 6.42 -18.52 -0.69
C ILE A 86 6.96 -17.56 -1.74
N THR A 87 7.76 -18.06 -2.67
CA THR A 87 8.52 -17.23 -3.61
C THR A 87 8.37 -17.71 -5.05
N ASN A 88 8.51 -16.81 -6.03
CA ASN A 88 8.50 -17.15 -7.46
C ASN A 88 7.31 -18.02 -7.88
N SER A 89 6.17 -17.88 -7.21
CA SER A 89 5.04 -18.80 -7.35
C SER A 89 3.86 -18.15 -8.05
N ARG A 90 2.99 -18.96 -8.63
CA ARG A 90 1.76 -18.51 -9.27
C ARG A 90 0.55 -19.01 -8.51
N PHE A 91 -0.43 -18.14 -8.31
CA PHE A 91 -1.72 -18.45 -7.73
C PHE A 91 -2.83 -18.17 -8.74
N VAL A 92 -3.60 -19.21 -9.06
CA VAL A 92 -4.82 -19.11 -9.86
C VAL A 92 -5.95 -19.71 -9.02
N ALA A 93 -6.95 -18.90 -8.70
CA ALA A 93 -7.99 -19.28 -7.74
C ALA A 93 -9.32 -18.59 -8.07
N ASP A 94 -9.93 -19.03 -9.18
CA ASP A 94 -11.04 -18.38 -9.88
C ASP A 94 -12.31 -18.12 -9.03
N ASN A 95 -12.43 -18.70 -7.85
CA ASN A 95 -13.49 -18.39 -6.87
C ASN A 95 -13.03 -18.56 -5.41
N ALA A 96 -11.72 -18.50 -5.17
CA ALA A 96 -11.06 -18.98 -3.96
C ALA A 96 -10.08 -17.94 -3.38
N PHE A 97 -9.54 -18.23 -2.20
CA PHE A 97 -8.51 -17.42 -1.55
C PHE A 97 -7.13 -17.93 -1.97
N ALA A 98 -6.16 -17.08 -2.34
CA ALA A 98 -4.80 -17.60 -2.51
C ALA A 98 -4.21 -17.92 -1.12
N ILE A 99 -4.17 -16.96 -0.21
CA ILE A 99 -3.69 -17.19 1.16
C ILE A 99 -4.78 -16.76 2.14
N PHE A 100 -5.12 -17.65 3.06
CA PHE A 100 -6.15 -17.41 4.06
C PHE A 100 -5.66 -17.76 5.46
N ALA A 101 -5.61 -16.75 6.33
CA ALA A 101 -5.35 -16.86 7.75
C ALA A 101 -6.68 -16.89 8.53
N TYR A 102 -6.99 -18.03 9.14
CA TYR A 102 -8.15 -18.18 10.00
C TYR A 102 -7.94 -17.46 11.35
N PRO A 103 -9.00 -17.23 12.13
CA PRO A 103 -8.85 -16.49 13.37
C PRO A 103 -7.86 -17.13 14.36
N ASN A 104 -6.99 -16.33 14.96
CA ASN A 104 -5.93 -16.76 15.89
C ASN A 104 -4.86 -17.66 15.24
N SER A 105 -4.54 -17.47 13.96
CA SER A 105 -3.40 -18.11 13.29
C SER A 105 -2.22 -17.15 13.28
N ASP A 106 -1.31 -17.29 14.23
CA ASP A 106 -0.20 -16.36 14.40
C ASP A 106 0.92 -16.64 13.39
N THR A 107 1.55 -15.58 12.87
CA THR A 107 2.71 -15.70 12.00
C THR A 107 3.88 -14.84 12.45
N THR A 108 5.09 -15.37 12.34
CA THR A 108 6.34 -14.62 12.45
C THR A 108 7.13 -14.81 11.17
N ASP A 109 7.54 -13.72 10.52
CA ASP A 109 8.33 -13.76 9.29
C ASP A 109 7.65 -14.54 8.14
N LEU A 110 6.33 -14.40 7.97
CA LEU A 110 5.65 -14.87 6.76
C LEU A 110 6.06 -14.00 5.57
N ARG A 111 6.58 -14.61 4.50
CA ARG A 111 7.04 -13.90 3.29
C ARG A 111 6.35 -14.44 2.06
N VAL A 112 5.83 -13.53 1.24
CA VAL A 112 5.33 -13.85 -0.10
C VAL A 112 5.97 -12.88 -1.07
N GLU A 113 6.85 -13.40 -1.91
CA GLU A 113 7.74 -12.58 -2.75
C GLU A 113 7.76 -13.06 -4.19
N ASP A 114 8.00 -12.14 -5.14
CA ASP A 114 8.18 -12.43 -6.57
C ASP A 114 7.08 -13.31 -7.18
N SER A 115 5.86 -13.25 -6.63
CA SER A 115 4.77 -14.16 -6.98
C SER A 115 3.67 -13.47 -7.79
N THR A 116 2.94 -14.24 -8.59
CA THR A 116 1.83 -13.75 -9.42
C THR A 116 0.50 -14.30 -8.94
N PHE A 117 -0.47 -13.42 -8.72
CA PHE A 117 -1.86 -13.75 -8.40
C PHE A 117 -2.72 -13.34 -9.60
N ASP A 118 -3.28 -14.32 -10.28
CA ASP A 118 -3.95 -14.15 -11.57
C ASP A 118 -5.39 -14.63 -11.46
N GLY A 119 -6.34 -13.71 -11.59
CA GLY A 119 -7.77 -14.04 -11.59
C GLY A 119 -8.33 -14.55 -10.27
N THR A 120 -7.54 -14.52 -9.19
CA THR A 120 -7.96 -14.99 -7.86
C THR A 120 -9.13 -14.18 -7.30
N ARG A 121 -9.95 -14.76 -6.42
CA ARG A 121 -11.01 -13.99 -5.74
C ARG A 121 -10.48 -13.06 -4.65
N TRP A 122 -9.64 -13.57 -3.75
CA TRP A 122 -8.88 -12.80 -2.75
C TRP A 122 -7.43 -13.28 -2.69
N ALA A 123 -6.46 -12.36 -2.63
CA ALA A 123 -5.05 -12.78 -2.61
C ALA A 123 -4.57 -13.12 -1.20
N PHE A 124 -4.78 -12.22 -0.23
CA PHE A 124 -4.46 -12.46 1.17
C PHE A 124 -5.61 -11.97 2.05
N VAL A 125 -6.13 -12.86 2.89
CA VAL A 125 -7.19 -12.52 3.83
C VAL A 125 -6.86 -13.07 5.20
N ASP A 126 -6.99 -12.22 6.19
CA ASP A 126 -6.88 -12.56 7.59
C ASP A 126 -8.19 -12.24 8.30
N HIS A 127 -8.75 -13.21 9.01
CA HIS A 127 -10.04 -13.13 9.69
C HIS A 127 -9.96 -12.83 11.21
N GLY A 128 -8.81 -12.38 11.71
CA GLY A 128 -8.72 -11.64 12.97
C GLY A 128 -8.45 -12.46 14.23
N GLY A 129 -8.11 -11.79 15.33
CA GLY A 129 -7.64 -12.46 16.55
C GLY A 129 -6.24 -13.05 16.43
N SER A 130 -5.55 -12.80 15.33
CA SER A 130 -4.19 -13.24 15.04
C SER A 130 -3.17 -12.14 15.36
N ALA A 131 -1.93 -12.54 15.65
CA ALA A 131 -0.76 -11.67 15.71
C ALA A 131 0.20 -12.04 14.58
N HIS A 132 0.53 -11.04 13.76
CA HIS A 132 1.46 -11.15 12.64
C HIS A 132 2.65 -10.23 12.87
N ASP A 133 3.84 -10.81 12.99
CA ASP A 133 5.10 -10.10 13.20
C ASP A 133 6.01 -10.30 11.99
N GLY A 134 6.46 -9.22 11.35
CA GLY A 134 7.37 -9.29 10.20
C GLY A 134 6.76 -9.87 8.91
N LEU A 135 5.45 -9.71 8.67
CA LEU A 135 4.84 -10.08 7.38
C LEU A 135 5.51 -9.29 6.24
N VAL A 136 5.95 -9.96 5.19
CA VAL A 136 6.48 -9.34 3.96
C VAL A 136 5.68 -9.78 2.75
N LEU A 137 5.10 -8.81 2.04
CA LEU A 137 4.52 -8.97 0.70
C LEU A 137 5.31 -8.07 -0.25
N ARG A 138 6.22 -8.64 -1.04
CA ARG A 138 7.18 -7.87 -1.85
C ARG A 138 7.24 -8.33 -3.31
N ASP A 139 7.41 -7.40 -4.25
CA ASP A 139 7.68 -7.71 -5.67
C ASP A 139 6.62 -8.64 -6.32
N ASN A 140 5.39 -8.66 -5.79
CA ASN A 140 4.31 -9.49 -6.32
C ASN A 140 3.49 -8.74 -7.37
N ARG A 141 2.93 -9.52 -8.30
CA ARG A 141 1.94 -9.04 -9.27
C ARG A 141 0.55 -9.58 -8.92
N PHE A 142 -0.40 -8.69 -8.66
CA PHE A 142 -1.81 -9.00 -8.48
C PHE A 142 -2.59 -8.49 -9.67
N GLU A 143 -3.15 -9.37 -10.48
CA GLU A 143 -3.89 -9.01 -11.69
C GLU A 143 -5.31 -9.58 -11.64
N ASP A 144 -6.29 -8.72 -11.93
CA ASP A 144 -7.68 -9.11 -12.08
C ASP A 144 -8.29 -9.81 -10.83
N VAL A 145 -7.85 -9.46 -9.62
CA VAL A 145 -8.39 -10.04 -8.37
C VAL A 145 -9.79 -9.48 -8.08
N PHE A 146 -10.77 -10.34 -7.78
CA PHE A 146 -12.20 -9.95 -7.77
C PHE A 146 -12.74 -9.27 -6.52
N GLN A 147 -12.03 -9.27 -5.38
CA GLN A 147 -12.54 -8.71 -4.13
C GLN A 147 -11.52 -7.75 -3.51
N HIS A 148 -11.46 -7.67 -2.18
CA HIS A 148 -10.30 -7.12 -1.51
C HIS A 148 -9.08 -7.96 -1.87
N VAL A 149 -8.00 -7.29 -2.30
CA VAL A 149 -6.79 -8.03 -2.65
C VAL A 149 -6.09 -8.45 -1.36
N LEU A 150 -5.83 -7.48 -0.49
CA LEU A 150 -5.32 -7.67 0.86
C LEU A 150 -6.38 -7.17 1.85
N ASP A 151 -6.92 -8.06 2.70
CA ASP A 151 -7.90 -7.73 3.74
C ASP A 151 -7.37 -8.13 5.12
N PHE A 152 -6.97 -7.13 5.90
CA PHE A 152 -6.44 -7.30 7.26
C PHE A 152 -7.55 -7.02 8.27
N VAL A 153 -8.35 -8.06 8.57
CA VAL A 153 -9.52 -7.97 9.45
C VAL A 153 -9.11 -8.27 10.89
N ASP A 154 -9.35 -7.35 11.82
CA ASP A 154 -9.33 -7.61 13.27
C ASP A 154 -8.08 -8.32 13.84
N ALA A 155 -6.91 -8.15 13.22
CA ALA A 155 -5.63 -8.71 13.68
C ALA A 155 -4.59 -7.64 13.99
N THR A 156 -3.56 -8.03 14.74
CA THR A 156 -2.44 -7.16 15.09
C THR A 156 -1.27 -7.41 14.16
N TYR A 157 -0.80 -6.35 13.50
CA TYR A 157 0.38 -6.38 12.65
C TYR A 157 1.50 -5.56 13.26
N THR A 158 2.69 -6.15 13.36
CA THR A 158 3.94 -5.49 13.74
C THR A 158 4.97 -5.70 12.65
N ASP A 159 5.69 -4.64 12.28
CA ASP A 159 6.77 -4.67 11.30
C ASP A 159 6.35 -5.25 9.92
N ALA A 160 5.07 -5.15 9.56
CA ALA A 160 4.57 -5.62 8.27
C ALA A 160 4.99 -4.70 7.13
N VAL A 161 5.50 -5.28 6.05
CA VAL A 161 6.00 -4.58 4.86
C VAL A 161 5.26 -5.07 3.63
N ILE A 162 4.53 -4.16 2.99
CA ILE A 162 3.86 -4.40 1.70
C ILE A 162 4.51 -3.46 0.70
N GLU A 163 5.41 -3.97 -0.13
CA GLU A 163 6.24 -3.12 -0.98
C GLU A 163 6.50 -3.60 -2.39
N ASP A 164 6.73 -2.66 -3.29
CA ASP A 164 7.15 -2.92 -4.67
C ASP A 164 6.21 -3.89 -5.42
N ASN A 165 4.94 -3.98 -5.01
CA ASN A 165 3.94 -4.82 -5.67
C ASN A 165 3.17 -4.06 -6.75
N ASP A 166 2.76 -4.78 -7.78
CA ASP A 166 1.89 -4.31 -8.86
C ASP A 166 0.46 -4.81 -8.65
N PHE A 167 -0.48 -3.91 -8.32
CA PHE A 167 -1.90 -4.18 -8.26
C PHE A 167 -2.60 -3.64 -9.52
N ILE A 168 -2.91 -4.53 -10.46
CA ILE A 168 -3.45 -4.19 -11.78
C ILE A 168 -4.90 -4.66 -11.94
N ASN A 169 -5.80 -3.74 -12.31
CA ASN A 169 -7.15 -4.04 -12.80
C ASN A 169 -8.03 -4.88 -11.85
N GLN A 170 -7.92 -4.65 -10.55
CA GLN A 170 -8.70 -5.37 -9.54
C GLN A 170 -10.21 -5.20 -9.77
N ARG A 171 -10.94 -6.32 -9.86
CA ARG A 171 -12.31 -6.44 -10.37
C ARG A 171 -13.41 -6.35 -9.29
N GLY A 172 -13.13 -5.67 -8.19
CA GLY A 172 -13.98 -5.72 -7.00
C GLY A 172 -15.13 -4.73 -6.94
N ASP A 173 -15.81 -4.37 -8.03
CA ASP A 173 -16.97 -3.43 -8.07
C ASP A 173 -17.25 -2.63 -6.77
N GLY A 174 -16.47 -1.57 -6.53
CA GLY A 174 -16.64 -0.70 -5.35
C GLY A 174 -15.90 -1.12 -4.07
N LEU A 175 -15.04 -2.13 -4.12
CA LEU A 175 -14.21 -2.63 -3.01
C LEU A 175 -12.86 -1.89 -2.93
N THR A 176 -11.99 -2.38 -2.05
CA THR A 176 -10.67 -1.80 -1.70
C THR A 176 -9.56 -2.76 -2.09
N THR A 177 -8.45 -2.26 -2.62
CA THR A 177 -7.27 -3.11 -2.93
C THR A 177 -6.57 -3.56 -1.65
N VAL A 178 -6.14 -2.62 -0.79
CA VAL A 178 -5.56 -2.90 0.54
C VAL A 178 -6.49 -2.34 1.61
N TRP A 179 -7.12 -3.22 2.39
CA TRP A 179 -7.97 -2.81 3.51
C TRP A 179 -7.31 -3.13 4.85
N ILE A 180 -6.97 -2.08 5.58
CA ILE A 180 -6.44 -2.14 6.94
C ILE A 180 -7.57 -1.81 7.91
N ARG A 181 -7.95 -2.73 8.78
CA ARG A 181 -9.07 -2.52 9.72
C ARG A 181 -8.67 -2.20 11.15
N GLN A 182 -7.41 -2.45 11.50
CA GLN A 182 -6.89 -2.26 12.85
C GLN A 182 -5.59 -1.45 12.88
N PRO A 183 -5.31 -0.75 13.99
CA PRO A 183 -3.97 -0.22 14.27
C PRO A 183 -2.93 -1.33 14.32
N GLY A 184 -1.66 -0.95 14.16
CA GLY A 184 -0.54 -1.86 14.33
C GLY A 184 0.69 -1.16 14.89
N THR A 185 1.87 -1.70 14.62
CA THR A 185 3.15 -1.11 15.03
C THR A 185 4.14 -1.18 13.87
N ASN A 186 4.65 -0.02 13.44
CA ASN A 186 5.72 0.06 12.43
C ASN A 186 5.44 -0.66 11.09
N ASN A 187 4.18 -0.69 10.66
CA ASN A 187 3.79 -1.27 9.38
C ASN A 187 3.88 -0.24 8.25
N VAL A 188 4.14 -0.71 7.03
CA VAL A 188 4.32 0.14 5.85
C VAL A 188 3.72 -0.48 4.58
N VAL A 189 2.99 0.34 3.83
CA VAL A 189 2.62 0.09 2.44
C VAL A 189 3.40 1.07 1.58
N ARG A 190 4.43 0.61 0.86
CA ARG A 190 5.34 1.51 0.14
C ARG A 190 5.67 1.09 -1.28
N ASN A 191 5.92 2.08 -2.15
CA ASN A 191 6.38 1.87 -3.52
C ASN A 191 5.51 0.93 -4.39
N ASN A 192 4.28 0.64 -3.98
CA ASN A 192 3.40 -0.21 -4.76
C ASN A 192 2.76 0.60 -5.89
N VAL A 193 2.43 -0.08 -6.98
CA VAL A 193 1.64 0.47 -8.09
C VAL A 193 0.21 -0.02 -7.96
N PHE A 194 -0.74 0.91 -7.91
CA PHE A 194 -2.17 0.65 -7.95
C PHE A 194 -2.72 1.18 -9.26
N ARG A 195 -3.01 0.31 -10.24
CA ARG A 195 -3.49 0.71 -11.57
C ARG A 195 -4.87 0.15 -11.88
N GLN A 196 -5.75 1.02 -12.37
CA GLN A 196 -7.07 0.71 -12.88
C GLN A 196 -7.21 1.27 -14.30
N ASP A 197 -7.22 0.39 -15.29
CA ASP A 197 -7.39 0.78 -16.68
C ASP A 197 -8.83 1.20 -16.97
N ASP A 198 -9.02 2.06 -17.97
CA ASP A 198 -10.34 2.54 -18.37
C ASP A 198 -11.22 1.39 -18.89
N GLY A 199 -12.48 1.35 -18.44
CA GLY A 199 -13.46 0.34 -18.85
C GLY A 199 -13.43 -0.97 -18.05
N VAL A 200 -12.53 -1.10 -17.07
CA VAL A 200 -12.51 -2.22 -16.12
C VAL A 200 -13.46 -1.93 -14.94
N PHE A 201 -14.01 -2.97 -14.30
CA PHE A 201 -14.74 -2.83 -13.03
C PHE A 201 -13.76 -2.35 -11.94
N GLN A 202 -13.93 -1.12 -11.47
CA GLN A 202 -12.91 -0.47 -10.64
C GLN A 202 -13.13 -0.75 -9.15
N ASN A 203 -12.06 -1.10 -8.45
CA ASN A 203 -12.00 -0.88 -7.01
C ASN A 203 -12.17 0.62 -6.71
N ARG A 204 -12.91 0.92 -5.64
CA ARG A 204 -13.14 2.30 -5.21
C ARG A 204 -11.87 2.92 -4.62
N TRP A 205 -11.07 2.12 -3.90
CA TRP A 205 -9.92 2.60 -3.16
C TRP A 205 -8.68 1.73 -3.42
N ALA A 206 -7.53 2.39 -3.53
CA ALA A 206 -6.23 1.73 -3.52
C ALA A 206 -5.93 1.27 -2.10
N ILE A 207 -6.02 2.18 -1.13
CA ILE A 207 -5.77 1.89 0.29
C ILE A 207 -6.92 2.44 1.11
N TYR A 208 -7.50 1.62 1.97
CA TYR A 208 -8.47 2.05 2.98
C TYR A 208 -7.97 1.64 4.35
N SER A 209 -7.69 2.63 5.21
CA SER A 209 -7.32 2.39 6.60
C SER A 209 -8.42 2.83 7.56
N GLN A 210 -8.80 1.93 8.46
CA GLN A 210 -9.70 2.14 9.60
C GLN A 210 -8.96 2.02 10.93
N ALA A 211 -7.63 2.16 10.92
CA ALA A 211 -6.78 2.09 12.10
C ALA A 211 -7.06 3.26 13.06
N ASN A 212 -8.03 3.09 13.96
CA ASN A 212 -8.49 4.13 14.87
C ASN A 212 -7.75 4.05 16.21
N VAL A 213 -7.01 5.10 16.56
CA VAL A 213 -6.27 5.24 17.83
C VAL A 213 -6.58 6.59 18.50
N ALA A 214 -5.94 6.89 19.63
CA ALA A 214 -5.98 8.24 20.19
C ALA A 214 -5.42 9.26 19.19
N GLU A 215 -5.96 10.48 19.15
CA GLU A 215 -5.66 11.46 18.10
C GLU A 215 -4.17 11.82 17.96
N SER A 216 -3.44 11.86 19.07
CA SER A 216 -2.00 12.12 19.10
C SER A 216 -1.13 10.86 18.93
N ALA A 217 -1.74 9.67 18.89
CA ALA A 217 -1.04 8.41 18.72
C ALA A 217 -0.85 8.12 17.22
N ASP A 218 0.19 7.34 16.93
CA ASP A 218 0.41 6.81 15.59
C ASP A 218 -0.52 5.61 15.37
N THR A 219 -1.10 5.51 14.18
CA THR A 219 -1.92 4.35 13.80
C THR A 219 -1.07 3.08 13.62
N GLY A 220 0.25 3.25 13.57
CA GLY A 220 1.21 2.18 13.29
C GLY A 220 1.28 1.80 11.82
N TRP A 221 0.63 2.54 10.93
CA TRP A 221 0.66 2.34 9.48
C TRP A 221 1.21 3.58 8.78
N SER A 222 1.99 3.36 7.74
CA SER A 222 2.48 4.42 6.85
C SER A 222 2.28 4.05 5.38
N PHE A 223 1.89 5.03 4.56
CA PHE A 223 1.66 4.86 3.12
C PHE A 223 2.61 5.77 2.35
N THR A 224 3.68 5.21 1.79
CA THR A 224 4.80 6.01 1.30
C THR A 224 5.21 5.65 -0.13
N GLY A 225 5.36 6.63 -1.01
CA GLY A 225 5.91 6.38 -2.36
C GLY A 225 5.03 5.53 -3.29
N ASN A 226 3.76 5.25 -2.95
CA ASN A 226 2.90 4.44 -3.81
C ASN A 226 2.44 5.24 -5.04
N SER A 227 2.31 4.58 -6.19
CA SER A 227 1.76 5.17 -7.42
C SER A 227 0.31 4.75 -7.61
N VAL A 228 -0.61 5.70 -7.66
CA VAL A 228 -2.04 5.44 -7.87
C VAL A 228 -2.46 5.95 -9.23
N GLN A 229 -3.08 5.07 -10.03
CA GLN A 229 -3.36 5.30 -11.44
C GLN A 229 -4.80 4.89 -11.79
N GLY A 230 -5.57 5.81 -12.40
CA GLY A 230 -6.90 5.52 -12.93
C GLY A 230 -8.04 5.37 -11.91
N TYR A 231 -7.82 5.67 -10.62
CA TYR A 231 -8.89 5.64 -9.61
C TYR A 231 -9.77 6.89 -9.70
N LYS A 232 -10.99 6.75 -10.22
CA LYS A 232 -11.89 7.88 -10.57
C LYS A 232 -13.13 8.07 -9.67
N ALA A 233 -13.21 7.40 -8.52
CA ALA A 233 -14.40 7.42 -7.67
C ALA A 233 -14.82 8.84 -7.21
N ALA A 234 -16.10 9.21 -7.45
CA ALA A 234 -16.59 10.57 -7.23
C ALA A 234 -16.72 11.01 -5.75
N ALA A 235 -16.86 10.06 -4.82
CA ALA A 235 -17.20 10.33 -3.41
C ALA A 235 -15.98 10.49 -2.48
N SER A 236 -14.82 9.98 -2.89
CA SER A 236 -13.63 9.84 -2.08
C SER A 236 -12.37 9.73 -2.96
N GLY A 237 -11.26 10.26 -2.48
CA GLY A 237 -9.94 9.98 -3.02
C GLY A 237 -9.52 8.53 -2.80
N PRO A 238 -8.55 8.04 -3.57
CA PRO A 238 -8.19 6.62 -3.63
C PRO A 238 -7.46 6.10 -2.39
N ILE A 239 -6.86 6.97 -1.59
CA ILE A 239 -6.30 6.62 -0.28
C ILE A 239 -7.21 7.19 0.80
N VAL A 240 -7.64 6.35 1.75
CA VAL A 240 -8.56 6.73 2.83
C VAL A 240 -7.93 6.48 4.19
N ALA A 241 -7.98 7.49 5.06
CA ALA A 241 -7.86 7.34 6.50
C ALA A 241 -9.22 7.61 7.17
N LEU A 242 -9.76 6.61 7.83
CA LEU A 242 -10.95 6.66 8.65
C LEU A 242 -10.57 6.49 10.13
N GLY A 243 -11.17 7.31 10.99
CA GLY A 243 -10.91 7.27 12.44
C GLY A 243 -9.85 8.27 12.87
N ASN A 244 -9.46 8.26 14.13
CA ASN A 244 -8.50 9.17 14.73
C ASN A 244 -7.07 8.61 14.68
N GLY A 245 -6.08 9.50 14.86
CA GLY A 245 -4.66 9.14 14.94
C GLY A 245 -3.85 9.68 13.76
N ARG A 246 -2.53 9.55 13.86
CA ARG A 246 -1.57 9.96 12.82
C ARG A 246 -1.24 8.78 11.92
N THR A 247 -1.51 8.90 10.62
CA THR A 247 -1.11 7.92 9.60
C THR A 247 -0.15 8.61 8.64
N ARG A 248 1.14 8.27 8.70
CA ARG A 248 2.11 8.94 7.84
C ARG A 248 1.79 8.64 6.37
N MET A 249 1.60 9.68 5.58
CA MET A 249 1.35 9.59 4.14
C MET A 249 2.30 10.55 3.42
N GLU A 250 3.22 10.02 2.63
CA GLU A 250 4.20 10.85 1.94
C GLU A 250 4.57 10.30 0.56
N ARG A 251 4.96 11.19 -0.35
CA ARG A 251 5.51 10.81 -1.67
C ARG A 251 4.61 9.94 -2.55
N ASN A 252 3.33 9.77 -2.23
CA ASN A 252 2.41 9.03 -3.08
C ASN A 252 2.10 9.86 -4.33
N THR A 253 2.09 9.22 -5.50
CA THR A 253 1.79 9.88 -6.78
C THR A 253 0.40 9.49 -7.28
N PHE A 254 -0.22 10.39 -8.03
CA PHE A 254 -1.54 10.22 -8.61
C PHE A 254 -1.45 10.65 -10.08
N ASP A 255 -1.71 9.73 -10.99
CA ASP A 255 -1.61 10.00 -12.43
C ASP A 255 -2.72 10.93 -12.95
N GLN A 256 -2.62 11.32 -14.23
CA GLN A 256 -3.61 12.16 -14.93
C GLN A 256 -5.01 11.52 -15.03
N ASN A 257 -5.11 10.19 -14.90
CA ASN A 257 -6.39 9.49 -14.93
C ASN A 257 -6.98 9.33 -13.54
N THR A 258 -6.26 9.68 -12.48
CA THR A 258 -6.79 9.78 -11.14
C THR A 258 -7.48 11.13 -10.97
N ARG A 259 -8.41 11.28 -10.04
CA ARG A 259 -9.05 12.58 -9.81
C ARG A 259 -8.06 13.62 -9.25
N GLY A 260 -7.84 14.69 -10.01
CA GLY A 260 -7.10 15.87 -9.59
C GLY A 260 -7.99 17.08 -9.31
N THR A 261 -7.42 18.13 -8.74
CA THR A 261 -8.09 19.42 -8.55
C THR A 261 -7.09 20.57 -8.52
N THR A 262 -7.50 21.71 -9.08
CA THR A 262 -6.76 22.98 -9.02
C THR A 262 -7.14 23.84 -7.81
N SER A 263 -8.21 23.48 -7.09
CA SER A 263 -8.76 24.31 -6.02
C SER A 263 -8.07 24.04 -4.68
N PRO A 264 -7.49 25.07 -4.02
CA PRO A 264 -6.73 24.85 -2.79
C PRO A 264 -7.54 24.36 -1.60
N ILE A 265 -8.85 24.64 -1.55
CA ILE A 265 -9.72 24.12 -0.49
C ILE A 265 -10.12 22.67 -0.78
N GLN A 266 -10.26 22.33 -2.06
CA GLN A 266 -10.63 21.00 -2.49
C GLN A 266 -9.48 20.03 -2.23
N SER A 267 -8.26 20.38 -2.63
CA SER A 267 -7.06 19.54 -2.50
C SER A 267 -6.68 19.21 -1.05
N GLU A 268 -7.10 20.03 -0.08
CA GLU A 268 -6.66 19.91 1.31
C GLU A 268 -7.76 19.62 2.34
N ALA A 269 -9.02 19.92 2.03
CA ALA A 269 -10.10 19.86 3.02
C ALA A 269 -11.34 19.08 2.55
N GLN A 270 -11.37 18.59 1.30
CA GLN A 270 -12.49 17.81 0.78
C GLN A 270 -12.09 16.36 0.48
N SER A 271 -13.08 15.47 0.46
CA SER A 271 -12.84 14.03 0.37
C SER A 271 -12.50 13.54 -1.03
N GLY A 272 -12.75 14.26 -2.12
CA GLY A 272 -12.87 13.68 -3.46
C GLY A 272 -11.60 13.50 -4.29
N TRP A 273 -10.39 13.74 -3.77
CA TRP A 273 -9.21 13.95 -4.62
C TRP A 273 -8.10 12.93 -4.35
N PHE A 274 -7.05 13.29 -3.61
CA PHE A 274 -5.88 12.44 -3.38
C PHE A 274 -6.04 11.53 -2.15
N VAL A 275 -6.40 12.15 -1.04
CA VAL A 275 -6.52 11.50 0.27
C VAL A 275 -7.84 11.90 0.90
N THR A 276 -8.61 10.93 1.34
CA THR A 276 -9.83 11.16 2.11
C THR A 276 -9.55 10.99 3.60
N ASN A 277 -9.82 12.04 4.38
CA ASN A 277 -9.78 11.97 5.83
C ASN A 277 -11.22 11.96 6.36
N TYR A 278 -11.75 10.78 6.68
CA TYR A 278 -13.10 10.63 7.22
C TYR A 278 -13.09 10.78 8.74
N GLY A 279 -13.61 11.92 9.20
CA GLY A 279 -13.66 12.29 10.62
C GLY A 279 -13.01 13.65 10.87
N GLY A 280 -13.37 14.29 11.99
CA GLY A 280 -12.87 15.61 12.34
C GLY A 280 -11.35 15.64 12.57
N ARG A 281 -10.76 14.50 12.96
CA ARG A 281 -9.34 14.37 13.31
C ARG A 281 -8.65 13.17 12.66
N ALA A 282 -9.22 12.71 11.53
CA ALA A 282 -8.56 11.69 10.74
C ALA A 282 -7.22 12.15 10.21
N ASN A 283 -6.23 11.25 10.33
CA ASN A 283 -4.83 11.47 10.04
C ASN A 283 -4.16 12.61 10.86
N SER A 284 -4.87 13.21 11.83
CA SER A 284 -4.40 14.41 12.54
C SER A 284 -3.80 15.46 11.60
N ARG A 285 -4.48 15.67 10.47
CA ARG A 285 -3.96 16.41 9.31
C ARG A 285 -3.45 17.82 9.66
N ILE A 286 -2.33 18.16 9.04
CA ILE A 286 -1.71 19.48 9.13
C ILE A 286 -1.91 20.28 7.85
N GLN A 287 -1.75 21.59 7.96
CA GLN A 287 -1.81 22.53 6.86
C GLN A 287 -0.58 22.37 5.97
N THR A 288 -0.81 22.15 4.67
CA THR A 288 0.24 22.13 3.66
C THR A 288 0.87 23.51 3.54
N TRP A 289 2.20 23.58 3.57
CA TRP A 289 2.94 24.76 3.11
C TRP A 289 2.74 24.92 1.60
N ARG A 290 2.78 26.14 1.07
CA ARG A 290 2.39 26.37 -0.32
C ARG A 290 3.51 26.97 -1.16
N PRO A 291 3.63 26.55 -2.43
CA PRO A 291 4.40 27.30 -3.40
C PRO A 291 3.87 28.73 -3.51
N THR A 292 4.78 29.70 -3.51
CA THR A 292 4.48 31.12 -3.73
C THR A 292 5.19 31.69 -4.96
N ALA A 293 6.23 30.99 -5.43
CA ALA A 293 6.90 31.25 -6.70
C ALA A 293 7.50 29.95 -7.24
N ALA A 294 7.51 29.80 -8.56
CA ALA A 294 8.18 28.71 -9.25
C ALA A 294 8.75 29.21 -10.59
N VAL A 295 10.03 28.94 -10.85
CA VAL A 295 10.71 29.19 -12.12
C VAL A 295 11.32 27.89 -12.60
N LEU A 296 10.99 27.47 -13.83
CA LEU A 296 11.49 26.24 -14.44
C LEU A 296 12.58 26.56 -15.45
N ASP A 297 13.73 25.94 -15.29
CA ASP A 297 14.74 25.77 -16.34
C ASP A 297 14.43 24.45 -17.08
N PRO A 298 13.84 24.51 -18.29
CA PRO A 298 13.25 23.35 -18.96
C PRO A 298 14.25 22.19 -19.13
N GLY A 299 13.89 21.03 -18.56
CA GLY A 299 14.71 19.81 -18.65
C GLY A 299 15.92 19.78 -17.72
N VAL A 300 16.08 20.79 -16.85
CA VAL A 300 17.23 20.92 -15.95
C VAL A 300 16.79 20.97 -14.49
N SER A 301 16.02 22.00 -14.09
CA SER A 301 15.71 22.24 -12.68
C SER A 301 14.48 23.15 -12.49
N VAL A 302 13.88 23.10 -11.30
CA VAL A 302 12.88 24.06 -10.86
C VAL A 302 13.39 24.79 -9.62
N GLN A 303 13.34 26.12 -9.64
CA GLN A 303 13.48 26.95 -8.44
C GLN A 303 12.08 27.17 -7.84
N LEU A 304 11.87 26.67 -6.62
CA LEU A 304 10.58 26.70 -5.92
C LEU A 304 10.72 27.47 -4.60
N THR A 305 9.81 28.42 -4.37
CA THR A 305 9.66 29.10 -3.07
C THR A 305 8.41 28.58 -2.37
N VAL A 306 8.56 28.10 -1.15
CA VAL A 306 7.44 27.62 -0.31
C VAL A 306 7.29 28.46 0.96
N ALA A 307 6.06 28.66 1.40
CA ALA A 307 5.74 29.48 2.58
C ALA A 307 4.63 28.85 3.45
N PRO A 308 4.60 29.13 4.76
CA PRO A 308 3.52 28.70 5.63
C PRO A 308 2.21 29.43 5.28
N VAL A 309 1.09 28.75 5.48
CA VAL A 309 -0.26 29.35 5.33
C VAL A 309 -0.78 29.74 6.71
N THR A 310 -1.06 31.03 6.91
CA THR A 310 -1.60 31.56 8.17
C THR A 310 -2.77 32.50 7.90
N PRO A 311 -3.96 32.26 8.49
CA PRO A 311 -4.33 31.11 9.33
C PRO A 311 -4.49 29.81 8.51
N PRO A 312 -4.43 28.62 9.14
CA PRO A 312 -4.76 27.34 8.49
C PRO A 312 -6.15 27.33 7.85
N LEU A 313 -6.32 26.55 6.78
CA LEU A 313 -7.58 26.44 6.06
C LEU A 313 -8.47 25.32 6.60
N GLY A 314 -9.77 25.59 6.65
CA GLY A 314 -10.78 24.59 7.04
C GLY A 314 -10.51 24.02 8.42
N ALA A 315 -10.41 22.69 8.50
CA ALA A 315 -10.15 21.96 9.75
C ALA A 315 -8.69 21.47 9.88
N ASN A 316 -7.77 22.03 9.08
CA ASN A 316 -6.35 21.71 9.20
C ASN A 316 -5.74 22.43 10.40
N THR A 317 -4.75 21.78 11.03
CA THR A 317 -3.95 22.41 12.11
C THR A 317 -2.63 22.96 11.55
N ALA A 318 -2.04 23.95 12.21
CA ALA A 318 -0.70 24.40 11.84
C ALA A 318 0.32 23.26 12.08
N PRO A 319 1.24 23.01 11.13
CA PRO A 319 2.32 22.06 11.36
C PRO A 319 3.31 22.59 12.40
N THR A 320 4.00 21.69 13.09
CA THR A 320 5.10 22.05 13.99
C THR A 320 6.38 22.17 13.16
N THR A 321 7.07 23.31 13.21
CA THR A 321 8.36 23.48 12.52
C THR A 321 9.53 22.84 13.30
N PRO A 322 10.59 22.37 12.64
CA PRO A 322 10.76 22.36 11.17
C PRO A 322 9.84 21.34 10.47
N VAL A 323 9.57 21.58 9.19
CA VAL A 323 8.78 20.70 8.33
C VAL A 323 9.60 20.20 7.14
N ASP A 324 9.30 19.01 6.67
CA ASP A 324 9.74 18.53 5.36
C ASP A 324 8.67 18.88 4.31
N VAL A 325 9.10 19.23 3.10
CA VAL A 325 8.21 19.55 1.98
C VAL A 325 8.56 18.69 0.78
N ASP A 326 7.70 17.72 0.47
CA ASP A 326 7.77 16.90 -0.74
C ASP A 326 7.19 17.68 -1.93
N VAL A 327 7.93 17.73 -3.04
CA VAL A 327 7.57 18.45 -4.27
C VAL A 327 7.18 17.47 -5.37
N PHE A 328 6.08 17.76 -6.04
CA PHE A 328 5.53 16.96 -7.12
C PHE A 328 5.29 17.81 -8.36
N TRP A 329 5.50 17.21 -9.52
CA TRP A 329 5.13 17.77 -10.82
C TRP A 329 3.77 17.23 -11.28
N THR A 330 3.05 18.03 -12.07
CA THR A 330 1.82 17.62 -12.76
C THR A 330 1.67 18.38 -14.07
N ALA A 331 1.11 17.72 -15.09
CA ALA A 331 0.71 18.39 -16.32
C ALA A 331 -0.45 19.37 -16.06
N ASP A 332 -1.45 18.92 -15.31
CA ASP A 332 -2.68 19.65 -15.03
C ASP A 332 -2.90 19.80 -13.52
N ASP A 333 -3.68 18.90 -12.92
CA ASP A 333 -4.23 19.08 -11.58
C ASP A 333 -4.06 17.89 -10.63
N ASN A 334 -3.16 16.97 -10.96
CA ASN A 334 -2.79 15.75 -10.23
C ASN A 334 -1.44 15.86 -9.50
N ALA A 335 -0.84 14.75 -9.05
CA ALA A 335 0.50 14.72 -8.45
C ALA A 335 1.32 13.59 -9.11
N GLU A 336 1.61 13.75 -10.39
CA GLU A 336 2.01 12.65 -11.27
C GLU A 336 3.42 12.14 -11.00
N GLU A 337 4.35 13.04 -10.66
CA GLU A 337 5.76 12.68 -10.49
C GLU A 337 6.36 13.34 -9.26
N TYR A 338 7.10 12.57 -8.46
CA TYR A 338 7.88 13.09 -7.35
C TYR A 338 9.17 13.73 -7.86
N VAL A 339 9.42 14.98 -7.47
CA VAL A 339 10.56 15.78 -7.93
C VAL A 339 11.69 15.79 -6.90
N GLY A 340 11.34 15.81 -5.61
CA GLY A 340 12.31 15.84 -4.52
C GLY A 340 11.73 16.36 -3.22
N ARG A 341 12.59 16.49 -2.20
CA ARG A 341 12.24 17.01 -0.87
C ARG A 341 13.02 18.27 -0.55
N ILE A 342 12.39 19.14 0.24
CA ILE A 342 13.00 20.24 0.97
C ILE A 342 12.97 19.88 2.45
N ASP A 343 14.12 19.59 3.03
CA ASP A 343 14.23 19.17 4.43
C ASP A 343 14.33 20.38 5.37
N ASP A 344 13.89 20.19 6.62
CA ASP A 344 14.11 21.10 7.75
C ASP A 344 13.64 22.57 7.56
N VAL A 345 12.52 22.78 6.86
CA VAL A 345 11.99 24.11 6.56
C VAL A 345 11.32 24.74 7.79
N SER A 346 11.82 25.91 8.23
CA SER A 346 11.29 26.64 9.40
C SER A 346 10.71 28.02 9.09
N ALA A 347 10.95 28.54 7.88
CA ALA A 347 10.42 29.81 7.38
C ALA A 347 10.29 29.75 5.85
N THR A 348 9.71 30.78 5.24
CA THR A 348 9.67 30.90 3.77
C THR A 348 11.05 30.61 3.17
N THR A 349 11.11 29.62 2.28
CA THR A 349 12.37 29.07 1.78
C THR A 349 12.29 28.89 0.26
N THR A 350 13.38 29.21 -0.42
CA THR A 350 13.56 28.99 -1.86
C THR A 350 14.65 27.96 -2.07
N VAL A 351 14.38 26.95 -2.89
CA VAL A 351 15.36 25.91 -3.27
C VAL A 351 15.31 25.63 -4.75
N THR A 352 16.36 25.00 -5.27
CA THR A 352 16.43 24.48 -6.63
C THR A 352 16.46 22.95 -6.57
N LEU A 353 15.51 22.31 -7.26
CA LEU A 353 15.42 20.85 -7.38
C LEU A 353 15.66 20.44 -8.84
N PRO A 354 16.41 19.36 -9.10
CA PRO A 354 16.59 18.84 -10.45
C PRO A 354 15.27 18.29 -11.00
N THR A 355 15.01 18.50 -12.29
CA THR A 355 13.84 17.92 -12.96
C THR A 355 14.07 17.82 -14.47
N THR A 356 13.49 16.80 -15.10
CA THR A 356 13.52 16.59 -16.55
C THR A 356 12.35 17.26 -17.26
N LYS A 357 11.46 17.93 -16.53
CA LYS A 357 10.23 18.52 -17.07
C LYS A 357 10.50 19.83 -17.80
N THR A 358 9.79 20.02 -18.92
CA THR A 358 9.91 21.21 -19.77
C THR A 358 8.72 22.17 -19.68
N GLY A 359 7.71 21.83 -18.88
CA GLY A 359 6.50 22.61 -18.65
C GLY A 359 5.65 21.97 -17.55
N GLY A 360 4.42 22.42 -17.34
CA GLY A 360 3.49 21.92 -16.32
C GLY A 360 3.48 22.77 -15.04
N ASN A 361 2.98 22.19 -13.94
CA ASN A 361 2.80 22.84 -12.65
C ASN A 361 3.51 22.04 -11.55
N PHE A 362 3.73 22.69 -10.40
CA PHE A 362 4.29 22.03 -9.22
C PHE A 362 3.35 22.17 -8.02
N ARG A 363 3.29 21.14 -7.21
CA ARG A 363 2.57 21.14 -5.93
C ARG A 363 3.41 20.50 -4.86
N VAL A 364 2.96 20.61 -3.63
CA VAL A 364 3.71 20.08 -2.50
C VAL A 364 2.83 19.35 -1.50
N GLN A 365 3.48 18.54 -0.67
CA GLN A 365 2.95 17.94 0.53
C GLN A 365 3.92 18.27 1.69
N THR A 366 3.40 18.43 2.90
CA THR A 366 4.18 18.78 4.08
C THR A 366 4.11 17.67 5.12
N GLN A 367 5.24 17.36 5.74
CA GLN A 367 5.34 16.51 6.92
C GLN A 367 5.98 17.29 8.06
N ASP A 368 5.58 17.02 9.30
CA ASP A 368 6.23 17.60 10.47
C ASP A 368 6.97 16.55 11.30
N ALA A 369 7.77 17.03 12.26
CA ALA A 369 8.55 16.19 13.16
C ALA A 369 7.70 15.22 14.02
N ALA A 370 6.39 15.47 14.13
CA ALA A 370 5.45 14.58 14.82
C ALA A 370 4.90 13.49 13.89
N GLY A 371 5.39 13.36 12.65
CA GLY A 371 4.93 12.38 11.67
C GLY A 371 3.54 12.68 11.11
N ARG A 372 2.98 13.88 11.37
CA ARG A 372 1.71 14.29 10.76
C ARG A 372 1.95 14.62 9.30
N SER A 373 0.98 14.30 8.46
CA SER A 373 1.05 14.58 7.03
C SER A 373 -0.07 15.53 6.62
N SER A 374 0.26 16.47 5.75
CA SER A 374 -0.75 17.25 5.05
C SER A 374 -1.33 16.45 3.88
N GLN A 375 -2.39 16.98 3.27
CA GLN A 375 -2.75 16.60 1.90
C GLN A 375 -1.89 17.38 0.90
N TYR A 376 -2.31 17.47 -0.35
CA TYR A 376 -1.58 18.14 -1.42
C TYR A 376 -2.03 19.59 -1.57
N SER A 377 -1.09 20.49 -1.83
CA SER A 377 -1.44 21.85 -2.24
C SER A 377 -2.16 21.84 -3.59
N ALA A 378 -2.84 22.94 -3.91
CA ALA A 378 -3.18 23.23 -5.30
C ALA A 378 -1.90 23.27 -6.17
N PRO A 379 -2.01 22.98 -7.48
CA PRO A 379 -0.92 23.17 -8.42
C PRO A 379 -0.59 24.66 -8.50
N PHE A 380 0.70 24.96 -8.47
CA PHE A 380 1.24 26.28 -8.71
C PHE A 380 1.76 26.34 -10.14
N GLN A 381 1.23 27.29 -10.91
CA GLN A 381 1.63 27.50 -12.27
C GLN A 381 3.04 28.10 -12.33
N VAL A 382 3.91 27.48 -13.11
CA VAL A 382 5.26 27.98 -13.33
C VAL A 382 5.19 29.26 -14.16
N GLY A 383 5.89 30.31 -13.72
CA GLY A 383 6.07 31.50 -14.54
C GLY A 383 7.07 31.26 -15.68
N PRO A 384 7.00 32.00 -16.81
CA PRO A 384 8.07 31.95 -17.80
C PRO A 384 9.41 32.34 -17.16
N ASP A 385 10.49 31.63 -17.49
CA ASP A 385 11.82 32.07 -17.11
C ASP A 385 12.10 33.45 -17.74
N THR A 386 12.28 34.46 -16.89
CA THR A 386 12.61 35.83 -17.30
C THR A 386 14.09 36.13 -17.14
N SER A 387 14.89 35.14 -16.74
CA SER A 387 16.34 35.25 -16.67
C SER A 387 16.92 35.57 -18.05
N PRO A 388 17.86 36.52 -18.18
CA PRO A 388 18.59 36.70 -19.43
C PRO A 388 19.29 35.39 -19.79
N PRO A 389 19.33 34.98 -21.07
CA PRO A 389 20.08 33.81 -21.47
C PRO A 389 21.52 33.96 -21.00
N ASN A 390 21.98 32.98 -20.21
CA ASN A 390 23.35 32.95 -19.72
C ASN A 390 24.29 33.11 -20.92
N PRO A 391 25.22 34.09 -20.93
CA PRO A 391 26.19 34.19 -22.00
C PRO A 391 26.99 32.88 -22.00
N ARG A 392 26.88 32.12 -23.08
CA ARG A 392 27.67 30.89 -23.27
C ARG A 392 29.16 31.26 -23.17
N PRO A 393 29.98 30.47 -22.47
CA PRO A 393 31.43 30.66 -22.45
C PRO A 393 32.06 30.53 -23.84
#